data_AF-A0A8D0GPE0-F1
#
_entry.id   AF-A0A8D0GPE0-F1
#
_cell.length_a   1.000
_cell.length_b   1.000
_cell.length_c   1.000
_cell.angle_alpha   90.00
_cell.angle_beta   90.00
_cell.angle_gamma   90.00
#
_symmetry.space_group_name_H-M   'P 1'
#
loop_
_entity.id
_entity.type
_entity.pdbx_description
1 polymer ?
#
loop_
_entity_poly.entity_id
_entity_poly.type
_entity_poly.pdbx_seq_one_letter_code
_entity_poly.pdbx_strand_id
1 'polypeptide(L)'
;MINQSPNILNKLFIKNAYSNVGVCVCSLCRQASVFLQQGPDRIGRTYKKAVYTQYTDGSYSNTVEKPSWLGFLGPIVKAEVGDSITIHLKNFASRMYTLHPHGVKYTKENEDPPLLLYPPRSPHLTPADTLHPVQSVS
;
A
#
# COMPACT_ATOMS: atom_id res chain seq x y z
N MET A 1 31.82 -16.10 -11.40
CA MET A 1 30.82 -15.27 -12.09
C MET A 1 29.62 -15.17 -11.17
N ILE A 2 29.42 -14.02 -10.51
CA ILE A 2 28.32 -13.83 -9.57
C ILE A 2 27.13 -13.40 -10.43
N ASN A 3 26.21 -14.33 -10.70
CA ASN A 3 24.94 -13.96 -11.32
C ASN A 3 24.25 -13.01 -10.36
N GLN A 4 24.18 -11.72 -10.72
CA GLN A 4 23.28 -10.79 -10.06
C GLN A 4 21.87 -11.33 -10.27
N SER A 5 21.22 -11.76 -9.19
CA SER A 5 19.81 -12.15 -9.20
C SER A 5 18.98 -11.05 -9.89
N PRO A 6 17.94 -11.40 -10.66
CA PRO A 6 17.12 -10.40 -11.34
C PRO A 6 16.53 -9.45 -10.28
N ASN A 7 16.89 -8.17 -10.33
CA ASN A 7 16.29 -7.15 -9.48
C ASN A 7 14.78 -7.14 -9.76
N ILE A 8 13.97 -7.48 -8.77
CA ILE A 8 12.52 -7.44 -8.92
C ILE A 8 12.10 -5.99 -8.68
N LEU A 9 11.92 -5.27 -9.78
CA LEU A 9 11.45 -3.89 -9.80
C LEU A 9 9.93 -3.87 -9.66
N ASN A 10 9.45 -3.53 -8.47
CA ASN A 10 8.04 -3.26 -8.24
C ASN A 10 7.80 -1.77 -8.15
N LYS A 11 6.82 -1.27 -8.91
CA LYS A 11 6.41 0.13 -8.86
C LYS A 11 5.06 0.20 -8.17
N LEU A 12 5.09 0.65 -6.93
CA LEU A 12 3.98 0.62 -6.00
C LEU A 12 3.45 2.04 -5.76
N PHE A 13 2.15 2.16 -5.61
CA PHE A 13 1.46 3.45 -5.50
C PHE A 13 0.37 3.41 -4.44
N ILE A 14 0.24 4.46 -3.63
CA ILE A 14 -0.89 4.63 -2.69
C ILE A 14 -1.88 5.66 -3.25
N LYS A 15 -3.07 5.21 -3.67
CA LYS A 15 -4.21 6.08 -4.00
C LYS A 15 -5.34 6.00 -3.00
N ASN A 16 -6.05 7.12 -2.86
CA ASN A 16 -7.41 7.09 -2.38
C ASN A 16 -8.30 6.33 -3.39
N ALA A 17 -8.98 5.30 -2.93
CA ALA A 17 -9.96 4.51 -3.67
C ALA A 17 -11.22 4.33 -2.81
N TYR A 18 -12.35 4.09 -3.46
CA TYR A 18 -13.59 3.73 -2.77
C TYR A 18 -13.78 2.22 -2.87
N SER A 19 -13.94 1.54 -1.74
CA SER A 19 -14.19 0.10 -1.70
C SER A 19 -15.61 -0.18 -1.25
N ASN A 20 -16.31 -1.06 -1.97
CA ASN A 20 -17.58 -1.62 -1.54
C ASN A 20 -17.33 -2.85 -0.67
N VAL A 21 -17.80 -2.84 0.58
CA VAL A 21 -17.60 -3.94 1.53
C VAL A 21 -18.72 -5.00 1.41
N GLY A 22 -19.73 -4.78 0.56
CA GLY A 22 -20.88 -5.67 0.40
C GLY A 22 -20.75 -6.61 -0.79
N VAL A 23 -20.49 -7.90 -0.53
CA VAL A 23 -20.55 -9.00 -1.53
C VAL A 23 -21.98 -9.53 -1.69
N CYS A 24 -22.91 -9.16 -0.81
CA CYS A 24 -24.28 -9.68 -0.85
C CYS A 24 -25.20 -8.80 -1.69
N VAL A 25 -25.71 -9.37 -2.79
CA VAL A 25 -26.75 -8.78 -3.67
C VAL A 25 -28.13 -8.80 -3.00
N CYS A 26 -28.26 -9.44 -1.83
CA CYS A 26 -29.54 -9.58 -1.15
C CYS A 26 -29.81 -8.38 -0.23
N SER A 27 -30.52 -7.39 -0.76
CA SER A 27 -31.06 -6.23 -0.03
C SER A 27 -31.99 -6.59 1.14
N LEU A 28 -32.28 -7.89 1.34
CA LEU A 28 -33.35 -8.41 2.19
C LEU A 28 -32.86 -9.21 3.41
N CYS A 29 -31.54 -9.41 3.57
CA CYS A 29 -31.02 -10.07 4.77
C CYS A 29 -30.96 -9.07 5.94
N ARG A 30 -31.82 -9.28 6.95
CA ARG A 30 -32.01 -8.38 8.10
C ARG A 30 -30.74 -8.10 8.88
N GLN A 31 -29.79 -9.04 8.89
CA GLN A 31 -28.51 -8.93 9.55
C GLN A 31 -27.51 -8.10 8.73
N ALA A 32 -27.54 -8.21 7.40
CA ALA A 32 -26.61 -7.51 6.52
C ALA A 32 -26.92 -6.01 6.39
N SER A 33 -28.20 -5.63 6.51
CA SER A 33 -28.64 -4.22 6.42
C SER A 33 -28.01 -3.34 7.50
N VAL A 34 -27.67 -3.90 8.66
CA VAL A 34 -26.97 -3.19 9.75
C VAL A 34 -25.64 -2.60 9.27
N PHE A 35 -24.93 -3.29 8.37
CA PHE A 35 -23.61 -2.88 7.90
C PHE A 35 -23.63 -2.22 6.53
N LEU A 36 -24.53 -2.65 5.64
CA LEU A 36 -24.48 -2.28 4.22
C LEU A 36 -25.42 -1.13 3.84
N GLN A 37 -26.50 -0.92 4.59
CA GLN A 37 -27.53 0.06 4.24
C GLN A 37 -27.06 1.48 4.58
N GLN A 38 -27.13 2.36 3.58
CA GLN A 38 -26.86 3.79 3.75
C GLN A 38 -28.08 4.50 4.36
N GLY A 39 -27.85 5.51 5.19
CA GLY A 39 -28.88 6.33 5.80
C GLY A 39 -28.31 7.65 6.34
N PRO A 40 -29.14 8.53 6.92
CA PRO A 40 -28.69 9.83 7.45
C PRO A 40 -27.51 9.71 8.43
N ASP A 41 -27.56 8.69 9.28
CA ASP A 41 -26.54 8.42 10.31
C ASP A 41 -25.66 7.20 9.95
N ARG A 42 -25.71 6.72 8.70
CA ARG A 42 -25.02 5.50 8.27
C ARG A 42 -24.33 5.69 6.92
N ILE A 43 -23.01 5.55 6.92
CA ILE A 43 -22.16 5.61 5.72
C ILE A 43 -22.57 4.54 4.69
N GLY A 44 -23.01 3.37 5.15
CA GLY A 44 -23.37 2.24 4.30
C GLY A 44 -22.13 1.48 3.81
N ARG A 45 -22.26 0.75 2.70
CA ARG A 45 -21.24 -0.20 2.23
C ARG A 45 -20.00 0.40 1.55
N THR A 46 -19.98 1.70 1.25
CA THR A 46 -18.92 2.34 0.44
C THR A 46 -18.05 3.22 1.30
N TYR A 47 -16.76 2.88 1.42
CA TYR A 47 -15.80 3.62 2.24
C TYR A 47 -14.60 4.09 1.42
N LYS A 48 -14.08 5.27 1.74
CA LYS A 48 -12.82 5.80 1.19
C LYS A 48 -11.65 5.12 1.91
N LYS A 49 -10.71 4.55 1.15
CA LYS A 49 -9.52 3.85 1.64
C LYS A 49 -8.29 4.27 0.85
N ALA A 50 -7.11 4.21 1.45
CA ALA A 50 -5.85 4.28 0.73
C ALA A 50 -5.43 2.86 0.33
N VAL A 51 -5.10 2.64 -0.94
CA VAL A 51 -4.83 1.29 -1.49
C VAL A 51 -3.53 1.29 -2.28
N TYR A 52 -2.71 0.28 -2.02
CA TYR A 52 -1.51 -0.03 -2.81
C TYR A 52 -1.88 -0.59 -4.19
N THR A 53 -1.33 -0.01 -5.26
CA THR A 53 -1.59 -0.40 -6.65
C THR A 53 -0.27 -0.53 -7.41
N GLN A 54 -0.16 -1.53 -8.28
CA GLN A 54 1.01 -1.74 -9.13
C GLN A 54 0.88 -0.96 -10.45
N TYR A 55 1.99 -0.38 -10.90
CA TYR A 55 2.10 0.30 -12.20
C TYR A 55 3.14 -0.39 -13.07
N THR A 56 2.96 -0.29 -14.37
CA THR A 56 3.88 -0.88 -15.35
C THR A 56 5.22 -0.13 -15.39
N ASP A 57 5.20 1.18 -15.15
CA ASP A 57 6.33 2.06 -15.41
C ASP A 57 6.46 3.19 -14.38
N GLY A 58 7.55 3.97 -14.49
CA GLY A 58 7.90 5.01 -13.53
C GLY A 58 7.11 6.31 -13.71
N SER A 59 6.33 6.42 -14.78
CA SER A 59 5.44 7.58 -14.99
C SER A 59 4.17 7.50 -14.15
N TYR A 60 3.87 6.33 -13.56
CA TYR A 60 2.64 6.08 -12.80
C TYR A 60 1.36 6.36 -13.61
N SER A 61 1.40 6.11 -14.93
CA SER A 61 0.26 6.32 -15.83
C SER A 61 -0.60 5.06 -15.97
N ASN A 62 0.03 3.91 -16.20
CA ASN A 62 -0.65 2.67 -16.52
C ASN A 62 -0.63 1.68 -15.34
N THR A 63 -1.81 1.31 -14.86
CA THR A 63 -1.97 0.33 -13.77
C THR A 63 -1.91 -1.10 -14.28
N VAL A 64 -1.27 -1.99 -13.51
CA VAL A 64 -1.37 -3.44 -13.74
C VAL A 64 -2.70 -3.95 -13.21
N GLU A 65 -3.39 -4.76 -14.01
CA GLU A 65 -4.67 -5.34 -13.62
C GLU A 65 -4.47 -6.31 -12.45
N LYS A 66 -5.28 -6.15 -11.40
CA LYS A 66 -5.26 -7.03 -10.23
C LYS A 66 -6.28 -8.16 -10.45
N PRO A 67 -5.99 -9.39 -10.00
CA PRO A 67 -6.99 -10.45 -10.05
C PRO A 67 -8.19 -10.11 -9.15
N SER A 68 -9.41 -10.38 -9.64
CA SER A 68 -10.67 -9.95 -9.00
C SER A 68 -10.80 -10.39 -7.54
N TRP A 69 -10.30 -11.57 -7.19
CA TRP A 69 -10.32 -12.13 -5.84
C TRP A 69 -9.41 -11.40 -4.83
N LEU A 70 -8.44 -10.61 -5.29
CA LEU A 70 -7.54 -9.85 -4.42
C LEU A 70 -8.22 -8.64 -3.78
N GLY A 71 -9.35 -8.19 -4.34
CA GLY A 71 -10.20 -7.18 -3.74
C GLY A 71 -9.48 -5.85 -3.50
N PHE A 72 -9.41 -5.40 -2.24
CA PHE A 72 -8.74 -4.15 -1.86
C PHE A 72 -7.29 -4.34 -1.39
N LEU A 73 -6.78 -5.57 -1.38
CA LEU A 73 -5.40 -5.85 -1.01
C LEU A 73 -4.44 -5.23 -2.05
N GLY A 74 -3.23 -4.93 -1.59
CA GLY A 74 -2.13 -4.50 -2.46
C GLY A 74 -1.68 -5.59 -3.43
N PRO A 75 -0.85 -5.24 -4.43
CA PRO A 75 -0.31 -6.22 -5.36
C PRO A 75 0.62 -7.20 -4.65
N ILE A 76 0.76 -8.39 -5.25
CA ILE A 76 1.57 -9.46 -4.69
C ILE A 76 3.01 -9.28 -5.19
N VAL A 77 3.92 -9.04 -4.25
CA VAL A 77 5.36 -9.06 -4.51
C VAL A 77 5.89 -10.46 -4.19
N LYS A 78 6.56 -11.09 -5.16
CA LYS A 78 7.18 -12.41 -5.02
C LYS A 78 8.66 -12.29 -5.34
N ALA A 79 9.49 -13.01 -4.60
CA ALA A 79 10.94 -13.06 -4.79
C ALA A 79 11.48 -14.42 -4.34
N GLU A 80 12.63 -14.82 -4.87
CA GLU A 80 13.37 -16.01 -4.47
C GLU A 80 14.46 -15.68 -3.44
N VAL A 81 15.03 -16.71 -2.82
CA VAL A 81 16.12 -16.53 -1.87
C VAL A 81 17.37 -16.07 -2.62
N GLY A 82 17.87 -14.89 -2.25
CA GLY A 82 19.02 -14.25 -2.92
C GLY A 82 18.62 -13.10 -3.84
N ASP A 83 17.33 -12.92 -4.11
CA ASP A 83 16.85 -11.77 -4.86
C ASP A 83 16.91 -10.48 -4.07
N SER A 84 17.18 -9.39 -4.80
CA SER A 84 17.01 -8.03 -4.30
C SER A 84 15.70 -7.45 -4.83
N ILE A 85 14.89 -6.92 -3.92
CA ILE A 85 13.59 -6.32 -4.23
C ILE A 85 13.76 -4.80 -4.15
N THR A 86 13.47 -4.11 -5.25
CA THR A 86 13.46 -2.64 -5.28
C THR A 86 12.03 -2.17 -5.48
N ILE A 87 11.53 -1.35 -4.56
CA ILE A 87 10.16 -0.85 -4.58
C ILE A 87 10.16 0.65 -4.79
N HIS A 88 9.80 1.08 -6.00
CA HIS A 88 9.55 2.50 -6.28
C HIS A 88 8.16 2.86 -5.77
N LEU A 89 8.10 3.58 -4.66
CA LEU A 89 6.85 3.98 -4.01
C LEU A 89 6.59 5.47 -4.21
N LYS A 90 5.38 5.83 -4.66
CA LYS A 90 4.91 7.22 -4.68
C LYS A 90 3.59 7.35 -3.92
N ASN A 91 3.46 8.40 -3.11
CA ASN A 91 2.24 8.67 -2.37
C ASN A 91 1.43 9.78 -3.06
N PHE A 92 0.21 9.51 -3.52
CA PHE A 92 -0.72 10.56 -3.97
C PHE A 92 -2.00 10.57 -3.13
N ALA A 93 -2.00 9.87 -2.00
CA ALA A 93 -3.04 10.02 -1.02
C ALA A 93 -2.83 11.32 -0.22
N SER A 94 -3.87 11.71 0.51
CA SER A 94 -3.90 12.99 1.23
C SER A 94 -3.18 12.96 2.58
N ARG A 95 -2.72 11.78 3.02
CA ARG A 95 -2.05 11.58 4.31
C ARG A 95 -0.69 10.95 4.06
N MET A 96 0.18 11.05 5.06
CA MET A 96 1.47 10.41 5.01
C MET A 96 1.31 8.89 5.19
N TYR A 97 2.09 8.12 4.45
CA TYR A 97 2.08 6.66 4.49
C TYR A 97 3.50 6.10 4.40
N THR A 98 3.67 4.86 4.83
CA THR A 98 4.94 4.15 4.92
C THR A 98 4.78 2.70 4.48
N LEU A 99 5.87 1.98 4.23
CA LEU A 99 5.88 0.61 3.76
C LEU A 99 6.86 -0.23 4.58
N HIS A 100 6.31 -0.99 5.52
CA HIS A 100 7.09 -1.93 6.32
C HIS A 100 7.04 -3.35 5.73
N PRO A 101 8.13 -3.89 5.16
CA PRO A 101 8.13 -5.24 4.64
C PRO A 101 8.35 -6.27 5.76
N HIS A 102 7.71 -7.43 5.63
CA HIS A 102 7.91 -8.57 6.54
C HIS A 102 8.60 -9.73 5.81
N GLY A 103 9.47 -10.46 6.52
CA GLY A 103 10.10 -11.67 5.99
C GLY A 103 11.26 -11.43 5.01
N VAL A 104 11.77 -10.19 4.93
CA VAL A 104 12.94 -9.82 4.12
C VAL A 104 13.95 -9.04 4.96
N LYS A 105 15.21 -9.02 4.52
CA LYS A 105 16.24 -8.17 5.11
C LYS A 105 16.26 -6.83 4.42
N TYR A 106 16.28 -5.74 5.19
CA TYR A 106 16.37 -4.37 4.71
C TYR A 106 17.38 -3.59 5.59
N THR A 107 17.98 -2.52 5.06
CA THR A 107 18.90 -1.67 5.81
C THR A 107 18.13 -0.60 6.59
N LYS A 108 18.79 0.09 7.53
CA LYS A 108 18.10 1.09 8.37
C LYS A 108 17.51 2.26 7.58
N GLU A 109 18.11 2.56 6.42
CA GLU A 109 17.65 3.57 5.48
C GLU A 109 16.41 3.13 4.69
N ASN A 110 16.07 1.83 4.75
CA ASN A 110 14.89 1.24 4.12
C ASN A 110 13.84 0.80 5.17
N GLU A 111 14.04 1.15 6.45
CA GLU A 111 13.05 0.91 7.50
C GLU A 111 12.06 2.08 7.57
N ASP A 112 10.81 1.77 7.93
CA ASP A 112 9.85 2.82 8.27
C ASP A 112 10.37 3.67 9.45
N PRO A 113 10.11 4.98 9.46
CA PRO A 113 10.57 5.84 10.54
C PRO A 113 10.01 5.33 11.86
N PRO A 114 10.80 5.36 12.95
CA PRO A 114 10.27 5.00 14.26
C PRO A 114 9.06 5.89 14.55
N LEU A 115 7.96 5.26 14.96
CA LEU A 115 6.77 5.97 15.44
C LEU A 115 7.22 7.09 16.38
N LEU A 116 6.62 8.27 16.26
CA LEU A 116 6.94 9.53 16.95
C LEU A 116 6.95 9.47 18.51
N LEU A 117 6.90 8.28 19.10
CA LEU A 117 6.97 8.00 20.52
C LEU A 117 8.41 7.91 21.05
N TYR A 118 9.44 7.89 20.19
CA TYR A 118 10.84 7.93 20.63
C TYR A 118 11.66 8.96 19.83
N PRO A 119 12.37 9.88 20.50
CA PRO A 119 13.33 10.73 19.82
C PRO A 119 14.42 9.86 19.19
N PRO A 120 14.89 10.19 17.97
CA PRO A 120 15.90 9.40 17.29
C PRO A 120 17.19 9.38 18.11
N ARG A 121 17.72 8.18 18.38
CA ARG A 121 19.01 7.98 19.06
C ARG A 121 20.20 8.39 18.19
N SER A 122 19.99 8.64 16.90
CA SER A 122 21.04 8.99 15.94
C SER A 122 20.65 10.20 15.10
N PRO A 123 21.58 11.16 14.87
CA PRO A 123 21.31 12.37 14.09
C PRO A 123 21.05 12.11 12.59
N HIS A 124 21.21 10.87 12.13
CA HIS A 124 20.97 10.47 10.74
C HIS A 124 19.55 9.93 10.47
N LEU A 125 18.75 9.66 11.51
CA LEU A 125 17.36 9.23 11.34
C LEU A 125 16.46 10.47 11.31
N THR A 126 16.23 10.99 10.11
CA THR A 126 15.34 12.13 9.91
C THR A 126 13.88 11.66 9.77
N PRO A 127 12.87 12.47 10.12
CA PRO A 127 11.46 12.20 9.83
C PRO A 127 11.09 11.98 8.34
N ALA A 128 12.09 12.00 7.44
CA ALA A 128 11.96 11.94 5.99
C ALA A 128 11.56 10.55 5.43
N ASP A 129 11.54 9.51 6.27
CA ASP A 129 11.16 8.16 5.84
C ASP A 129 9.62 7.98 5.77
N THR A 130 8.85 8.99 6.16
CA THR A 130 7.41 9.03 5.94
C THR A 130 7.11 9.66 4.59
N LEU A 131 6.42 8.96 3.68
CA LEU A 131 6.06 9.57 2.40
C LEU A 131 4.97 10.60 2.58
N HIS A 132 5.34 11.86 2.47
CA HIS A 132 4.41 12.98 2.38
C HIS A 132 3.57 12.88 1.10
N PRO A 133 2.39 13.53 1.04
CA PRO A 133 1.65 13.63 -0.21
C PRO A 133 2.54 14.15 -1.35
N VAL A 134 2.48 13.48 -2.50
CA VAL A 134 3.24 13.75 -3.74
C VAL A 134 4.73 13.33 -3.69
N GLN A 135 5.22 12.78 -2.56
CA GLN A 135 6.59 12.29 -2.43
C GLN A 135 6.78 10.90 -3.03
N SER A 136 7.99 10.62 -3.54
CA SER A 136 8.42 9.31 -4.04
C SER A 136 9.74 8.85 -3.41
N VAL A 137 9.88 7.55 -3.15
CA VAL A 137 11.09 6.85 -2.67
C VAL A 137 11.31 5.58 -3.49
N SER A 138 12.51 5.00 -3.47
CA SER A 138 12.89 3.80 -4.23
C SER A 138 13.75 2.85 -3.41
#